data_AF-A0A3D5DXL9-F1
#
_entry.id   AF-A0A3D5DXL9-F1
#
_cell.length_a   1.000
_cell.length_b   1.000
_cell.length_c   1.000
_cell.angle_alpha   90.00
_cell.angle_beta   90.00
_cell.angle_gamma   90.00
#
_symmetry.space_group_name_H-M   'P 1'
#
loop_
_entity.id
_entity.type
_entity.pdbx_description
1 polymer ?
#
loop_
_entity_poly.entity_id
_entity_poly.type
_entity_poly.pdbx_seq_one_letter_code
_entity_poly.pdbx_strand_id
1 'polypeptide(L)'
;MSQRPLCVLFMPESAYGPTNQCIGVGDILRRRGHRVVFAAERSWQGKLTALGFEEDLVDLAPPADDAGDADAGQFWKDFIRDTAPEFRKPTIEQLDSFIRPTWQALIDGAVYCEPHLKEIVRRVRPDIVVEDNVVCFPALMTAGVPFIRIMSCNPLEVGGGAVPPVFSGYPIDDRTGWDSFRKEYERTHRAMWESFSAWVVEQGAPPLP
;
A
#
# COMPACT_ATOMS: atom_id res chain seq x y z
N MET A 1 30.71 3.21 15.94
CA MET A 1 30.43 1.82 15.51
C MET A 1 30.27 1.85 14.00
N SER A 2 31.16 1.22 13.25
CA SER A 2 31.04 1.10 11.78
C SER A 2 29.90 0.13 11.49
N GLN A 3 28.68 0.63 11.28
CA GLN A 3 27.56 -0.22 10.88
C GLN A 3 27.81 -0.70 9.44
N ARG A 4 27.81 -2.02 9.23
CA ARG A 4 27.86 -2.64 7.90
C ARG A 4 26.73 -2.06 7.02
N PRO A 5 26.99 -1.80 5.72
CA PRO A 5 25.93 -1.49 4.76
C PRO A 5 24.82 -2.55 4.76
N LEU A 6 23.57 -2.11 4.88
CA LEU A 6 22.37 -2.94 4.77
C LEU A 6 21.78 -2.82 3.36
N CYS A 7 21.07 -3.85 2.92
CA CYS A 7 20.18 -3.85 1.77
C CYS A 7 18.74 -3.66 2.26
N VAL A 8 18.09 -2.57 1.85
CA VAL A 8 16.72 -2.24 2.24
C VAL A 8 15.83 -2.30 0.99
N LEU A 9 14.81 -3.16 1.03
CA LEU A 9 13.82 -3.29 -0.02
C LEU A 9 12.58 -2.47 0.34
N PHE A 10 12.22 -1.50 -0.49
CA PHE A 10 10.99 -0.72 -0.38
C PHE A 10 9.93 -1.24 -1.35
N MET A 11 8.70 -1.39 -0.89
CA MET A 11 7.50 -1.62 -1.70
C MET A 11 6.49 -0.50 -1.38
N PRO A 12 6.55 0.64 -2.09
CA PRO A 12 5.49 1.63 -2.02
C PRO A 12 4.30 1.19 -2.88
N GLU A 13 3.10 1.66 -2.53
CA GLU A 13 1.97 1.67 -3.46
C GLU A 13 2.34 2.43 -4.75
N SER A 14 1.79 2.01 -5.89
CA SER A 14 1.99 2.65 -7.20
C SER A 14 1.27 4.01 -7.31
N ALA A 15 1.65 4.93 -6.45
CA ALA A 15 1.14 6.28 -6.35
C ALA A 15 2.24 7.24 -5.86
N TYR A 16 2.17 8.50 -6.30
CA TYR A 16 3.19 9.49 -5.99
C TYR A 16 3.31 9.80 -4.49
N GLY A 17 2.22 9.76 -3.72
CA GLY A 17 2.25 10.02 -2.27
C GLY A 17 3.19 9.08 -1.50
N PRO A 18 2.87 7.78 -1.40
CA PRO A 18 3.70 6.79 -0.70
C PRO A 18 5.08 6.65 -1.34
N THR A 19 5.19 6.72 -2.67
CA THR A 19 6.50 6.62 -3.33
C THR A 19 7.43 7.79 -2.97
N ASN A 20 6.92 9.02 -2.91
CA ASN A 20 7.72 10.18 -2.49
C ASN A 20 8.18 10.08 -1.03
N GLN A 21 7.36 9.50 -0.14
CA GLN A 21 7.77 9.26 1.24
C GLN A 21 8.92 8.26 1.30
N CYS A 22 8.81 7.14 0.58
CA CYS A 22 9.88 6.15 0.45
C CYS A 22 11.16 6.73 -0.19
N ILE A 23 11.04 7.61 -1.19
CA ILE A 23 12.18 8.33 -1.79
C ILE A 23 12.92 9.16 -0.72
N GLY A 24 12.19 9.90 0.11
CA GLY A 24 12.78 10.72 1.17
C GLY A 24 13.57 9.90 2.19
N VAL A 25 12.98 8.80 2.67
CA VAL A 25 13.65 7.88 3.60
C VAL A 25 14.82 7.15 2.91
N GLY A 26 14.60 6.67 1.69
CA GLY A 26 15.58 5.96 0.88
C GLY A 26 16.83 6.79 0.60
N ASP A 27 16.69 8.08 0.26
CA ASP A 27 17.85 8.94 -0.02
C ASP A 27 18.72 9.15 1.24
N ILE A 28 18.10 9.26 2.42
CA ILE A 28 18.83 9.33 3.69
C ILE A 28 19.61 8.03 3.93
N LEU A 29 18.99 6.86 3.70
CA LEU A 29 19.65 5.56 3.85
C LEU A 29 20.81 5.39 2.85
N ARG A 30 20.61 5.78 1.60
CA ARG A 30 21.63 5.74 0.54
C ARG A 30 22.81 6.64 0.88
N ARG A 31 22.59 7.87 1.35
CA ARG A 31 23.65 8.79 1.82
C ARG A 31 24.43 8.25 3.02
N ARG A 32 23.82 7.37 3.81
CA ARG A 32 24.48 6.65 4.91
C ARG A 32 25.24 5.40 4.45
N GLY A 33 25.24 5.11 3.15
CA GLY A 33 25.99 4.00 2.55
C GLY A 33 25.21 2.68 2.49
N HIS A 34 23.89 2.68 2.69
CA HIS A 34 23.05 1.50 2.51
C HIS A 34 22.63 1.33 1.04
N ARG A 35 22.41 0.08 0.62
CA ARG A 35 21.79 -0.24 -0.67
C ARG A 35 20.28 -0.14 -0.53
N VAL A 36 19.64 0.59 -1.43
CA VAL A 36 18.19 0.83 -1.43
C VAL A 36 17.63 0.35 -2.76
N VAL A 37 16.72 -0.63 -2.69
CA VAL A 37 16.05 -1.22 -3.85
C VAL A 37 14.56 -0.97 -3.73
N PHE A 38 13.91 -0.59 -4.82
CA PHE A 38 12.47 -0.45 -4.89
C PHE A 38 11.86 -1.61 -5.68
N ALA A 39 11.01 -2.40 -5.03
CA ALA A 39 10.01 -3.21 -5.70
C ALA A 39 8.90 -2.27 -6.18
N ALA A 40 9.12 -1.59 -7.29
CA ALA A 40 8.16 -0.61 -7.81
C ALA A 40 7.26 -1.25 -8.86
N GLU A 41 6.00 -0.84 -8.91
CA GLU A 41 5.12 -1.29 -9.98
C GLU A 41 5.63 -0.81 -11.35
N ARG A 42 5.47 -1.63 -12.40
CA ARG A 42 6.10 -1.47 -13.72
C ARG A 42 5.94 -0.07 -14.33
N SER A 43 4.82 0.63 -14.12
CA SER A 43 4.64 2.00 -14.62
C SER A 43 5.65 3.03 -14.07
N TRP A 44 6.41 2.67 -13.02
CA TRP A 44 7.49 3.49 -12.45
C TRP A 44 8.85 3.29 -13.13
N GLN A 45 8.96 2.43 -14.13
CA GLN A 45 10.22 2.08 -14.79
C GLN A 45 11.06 3.33 -15.11
N GLY A 46 12.29 3.34 -14.60
CA GLY A 46 13.29 4.38 -14.82
C GLY A 46 13.09 5.65 -13.98
N LYS A 47 11.94 5.87 -13.33
CA LYS A 47 11.67 7.09 -12.56
C LYS A 47 12.48 7.15 -11.26
N LEU A 48 12.62 6.02 -10.55
CA LEU A 48 13.41 5.92 -9.32
C LEU A 48 14.89 5.73 -9.65
N THR A 49 15.20 5.03 -10.75
CA THR A 49 16.57 4.94 -11.29
C THR A 49 17.14 6.33 -11.61
N ALA A 50 16.34 7.23 -12.19
CA ALA A 50 16.74 8.62 -12.45
C ALA A 50 17.06 9.41 -11.17
N LEU A 51 16.57 8.97 -10.01
CA LEU A 51 16.87 9.52 -8.69
C LEU A 51 18.06 8.82 -7.99
N GLY A 52 18.67 7.83 -8.65
CA GLY A 52 19.83 7.09 -8.15
C GLY A 52 19.49 5.89 -7.27
N PHE A 53 18.27 5.36 -7.36
CA PHE A 53 17.86 4.11 -6.71
C PHE A 53 17.95 2.90 -7.65
N GLU A 54 17.99 1.70 -7.08
CA GLU A 54 17.80 0.45 -7.83
C GLU A 54 16.31 0.11 -7.92
N GLU A 55 15.85 -0.39 -9.07
CA GLU A 55 14.48 -0.84 -9.30
C GLU A 55 14.47 -2.37 -9.58
N ASP A 56 13.55 -3.10 -8.96
CA ASP A 56 13.16 -4.46 -9.34
C ASP A 56 11.64 -4.48 -9.55
N LEU A 57 11.22 -4.34 -10.82
CA LEU A 57 9.84 -4.00 -11.14
C LEU A 57 8.87 -5.17 -10.91
N VAL A 58 7.67 -4.86 -10.44
CA VAL A 58 6.57 -5.81 -10.21
C VAL A 58 5.32 -5.42 -11.02
N ASP A 59 4.52 -6.41 -11.41
CA ASP A 59 3.21 -6.19 -12.02
C ASP A 59 2.13 -6.39 -10.96
N LEU A 60 1.19 -5.44 -10.85
CA LEU A 60 0.05 -5.53 -9.93
C LEU A 60 -1.22 -6.05 -10.62
N ALA A 61 -1.21 -6.22 -11.94
CA ALA A 61 -2.33 -6.74 -12.70
C ALA A 61 -1.82 -7.44 -13.98
N PRO A 62 -2.64 -8.27 -14.62
CA PRO A 62 -2.33 -8.79 -15.95
C PRO A 62 -2.00 -7.67 -16.94
N PRO A 63 -1.14 -7.93 -17.94
CA PRO A 63 -0.87 -6.94 -18.99
C PRO A 63 -2.17 -6.53 -19.67
N ALA A 64 -2.42 -5.22 -19.75
CA ALA A 64 -3.47 -4.69 -20.62
C ALA A 64 -2.95 -4.67 -22.07
N ASP A 65 -3.85 -4.85 -23.04
CA ASP A 65 -3.51 -4.90 -24.48
C ASP A 65 -2.86 -3.59 -24.99
N ASP A 66 -2.96 -2.49 -24.23
CA ASP A 66 -2.45 -1.15 -24.49
C ASP A 66 -1.48 -0.62 -23.41
N ALA A 67 -0.97 -1.49 -22.52
CA ALA A 67 -0.15 -1.10 -21.35
C ALA A 67 1.23 -0.48 -21.67
N GLY A 68 1.64 -0.41 -22.94
CA GLY A 68 2.98 0.01 -23.35
C GLY A 68 3.36 1.46 -23.00
N ASP A 69 2.37 2.33 -22.75
CA ASP A 69 2.57 3.79 -22.55
C ASP A 69 1.86 4.35 -21.29
N ALA A 70 1.43 3.50 -20.35
CA ALA A 70 0.72 3.98 -19.15
C ALA A 70 1.66 4.76 -18.19
N ASP A 71 1.28 5.98 -17.79
CA ASP A 71 2.04 6.77 -16.81
C ASP A 71 1.95 6.16 -15.40
N ALA A 72 2.89 6.53 -14.52
CA ALA A 72 2.89 6.13 -13.13
C ALA A 72 1.56 6.47 -12.44
N GLY A 73 0.94 5.44 -11.84
CA GLY A 73 -0.35 5.54 -11.17
C GLY A 73 -1.52 5.85 -12.10
N GLN A 74 -1.41 5.58 -13.41
CA GLN A 74 -2.47 5.84 -14.39
C GLN A 74 -3.80 5.17 -14.01
N PHE A 75 -3.73 3.92 -13.50
CA PHE A 75 -4.90 3.22 -12.94
C PHE A 75 -5.67 4.07 -11.93
N TRP A 76 -4.95 4.68 -10.97
CA TRP A 76 -5.58 5.54 -9.96
C TRP A 76 -6.16 6.82 -10.54
N LYS A 77 -5.52 7.42 -11.54
CA LYS A 77 -6.05 8.61 -12.22
C LYS A 77 -7.38 8.30 -12.91
N ASP A 78 -7.44 7.17 -13.59
CA ASP A 78 -8.65 6.70 -14.28
C ASP A 78 -9.75 6.38 -13.27
N PHE A 79 -9.42 5.63 -12.22
CA PHE A 79 -10.33 5.30 -11.13
C PHE A 79 -10.93 6.55 -10.48
N ILE A 80 -10.12 7.57 -10.18
CA ILE A 80 -10.58 8.83 -9.59
C ILE A 80 -11.48 9.62 -10.55
N ARG A 81 -11.14 9.68 -11.84
CA ARG A 81 -11.98 10.34 -12.84
C ARG A 81 -13.36 9.70 -12.91
N ASP A 82 -13.41 8.38 -12.91
CA ASP A 82 -14.64 7.62 -13.13
C ASP A 82 -15.51 7.57 -11.86
N THR A 83 -14.88 7.67 -10.67
CA THR A 83 -15.57 7.73 -9.38
C THR A 83 -15.83 9.15 -8.86
N ALA A 84 -15.45 10.18 -9.62
CA ALA A 84 -15.57 11.59 -9.20
C ALA A 84 -16.97 12.01 -8.67
N PRO A 85 -18.11 11.49 -9.19
CA PRO A 85 -19.42 11.79 -8.63
C PRO A 85 -19.62 11.33 -7.18
N GLU A 86 -18.94 10.27 -6.75
CA GLU A 86 -19.07 9.68 -5.41
C GLU A 86 -18.62 10.64 -4.31
N PHE A 87 -17.63 11.50 -4.59
CA PHE A 87 -17.13 12.48 -3.63
C PHE A 87 -18.13 13.57 -3.24
N ARG A 88 -19.27 13.67 -3.95
CA ARG A 88 -20.37 14.58 -3.60
C ARG A 88 -21.35 13.97 -2.60
N LYS A 89 -21.25 12.66 -2.34
CA LYS A 89 -22.13 11.96 -1.39
C LYS A 89 -21.62 12.12 0.05
N PRO A 90 -22.47 11.95 1.06
CA PRO A 90 -22.01 11.82 2.45
C PRO A 90 -20.91 10.75 2.59
N THR A 91 -19.88 11.01 3.41
CA THR A 91 -18.73 10.10 3.56
C THR A 91 -19.12 8.70 4.03
N ILE A 92 -20.23 8.58 4.77
CA ILE A 92 -20.78 7.28 5.18
C ILE A 92 -21.29 6.44 4.00
N GLU A 93 -21.82 7.08 2.95
CA GLU A 93 -22.24 6.39 1.72
C GLU A 93 -21.04 6.02 0.84
N GLN A 94 -19.99 6.85 0.87
CA GLN A 94 -18.73 6.60 0.15
C GLN A 94 -18.03 5.32 0.63
N LEU A 95 -18.32 4.83 1.84
CA LEU A 95 -17.78 3.55 2.32
C LEU A 95 -18.11 2.42 1.35
N ASP A 96 -19.36 2.34 0.89
CA ASP A 96 -19.82 1.28 0.00
C ASP A 96 -19.43 1.54 -1.45
N SER A 97 -19.51 2.80 -1.89
CA SER A 97 -19.44 3.17 -3.30
C SER A 97 -18.05 3.55 -3.79
N PHE A 98 -17.14 3.93 -2.90
CA PHE A 98 -15.78 4.36 -3.24
C PHE A 98 -14.71 3.59 -2.47
N ILE A 99 -14.82 3.53 -1.13
CA ILE A 99 -13.80 2.92 -0.28
C ILE A 99 -13.74 1.41 -0.49
N ARG A 100 -14.88 0.70 -0.49
CA ARG A 100 -14.90 -0.75 -0.73
C ARG A 100 -14.29 -1.15 -2.08
N PRO A 101 -14.68 -0.55 -3.24
CA PRO A 101 -14.02 -0.85 -4.52
C PRO A 101 -12.52 -0.52 -4.53
N THR A 102 -12.11 0.55 -3.85
CA THR A 102 -10.68 0.91 -3.71
C THR A 102 -9.92 -0.19 -2.98
N TRP A 103 -10.41 -0.64 -1.82
CA TRP A 103 -9.84 -1.76 -1.08
C TRP A 103 -9.77 -3.03 -1.91
N GLN A 104 -10.84 -3.36 -2.66
CA GLN A 104 -10.86 -4.55 -3.49
C GLN A 104 -9.77 -4.50 -4.58
N ALA A 105 -9.63 -3.36 -5.27
CA ALA A 105 -8.58 -3.19 -6.27
C ALA A 105 -7.16 -3.35 -5.70
N LEU A 106 -6.93 -2.85 -4.48
CA LEU A 106 -5.67 -3.01 -3.76
C LEU A 106 -5.40 -4.47 -3.38
N ILE A 107 -6.41 -5.15 -2.85
CA ILE A 107 -6.34 -6.57 -2.49
C ILE A 107 -6.06 -7.41 -3.72
N ASP A 108 -6.76 -7.17 -4.84
CA ASP A 108 -6.55 -7.89 -6.09
C ASP A 108 -5.11 -7.75 -6.58
N GLY A 109 -4.54 -6.54 -6.46
CA GLY A 109 -3.14 -6.29 -6.80
C GLY A 109 -2.15 -7.02 -5.89
N ALA A 110 -2.40 -7.03 -4.57
CA ALA A 110 -1.59 -7.78 -3.62
C ALA A 110 -1.63 -9.29 -3.89
N VAL A 111 -2.82 -9.85 -4.18
CA VAL A 111 -3.01 -11.26 -4.53
C VAL A 111 -2.28 -11.60 -5.83
N TYR A 112 -2.41 -10.76 -6.86
CA TYR A 112 -1.82 -11.00 -8.17
C TYR A 112 -0.28 -11.01 -8.11
N CYS A 113 0.32 -10.03 -7.44
CA CYS A 113 1.77 -9.86 -7.46
C CYS A 113 2.53 -10.76 -6.47
N GLU A 114 1.83 -11.44 -5.55
CA GLU A 114 2.42 -12.25 -4.48
C GLU A 114 3.54 -13.22 -4.95
N PRO A 115 3.38 -14.02 -6.03
CA PRO A 115 4.46 -14.89 -6.51
C PRO A 115 5.68 -14.11 -7.01
N HIS A 116 5.45 -13.00 -7.71
CA HIS A 116 6.52 -12.18 -8.26
C HIS A 116 7.27 -11.40 -7.16
N LEU A 117 6.58 -10.90 -6.14
CA LEU A 117 7.23 -10.29 -4.98
C LEU A 117 8.10 -11.31 -4.23
N LYS A 118 7.67 -12.57 -4.09
CA LYS A 118 8.52 -13.64 -3.53
C LYS A 118 9.80 -13.84 -4.34
N GLU A 119 9.74 -13.70 -5.66
CA GLU A 119 10.91 -13.76 -6.53
C GLU A 119 11.84 -12.56 -6.33
N ILE A 120 11.29 -11.34 -6.26
CA ILE A 120 12.04 -10.12 -5.98
C ILE A 120 12.78 -10.24 -4.65
N VAL A 121 12.09 -10.65 -3.58
CA VAL A 121 12.70 -10.86 -2.26
C VAL A 121 13.86 -11.86 -2.35
N ARG A 122 13.70 -12.98 -3.08
CA ARG A 122 14.78 -13.97 -3.30
C ARG A 122 15.96 -13.42 -4.10
N ARG A 123 15.72 -12.57 -5.11
CA ARG A 123 16.78 -11.94 -5.91
C ARG A 123 17.53 -10.89 -5.10
N VAL A 124 16.80 -10.00 -4.46
CA VAL A 124 17.33 -8.83 -3.74
C VAL A 124 18.05 -9.25 -2.46
N ARG A 125 17.52 -10.26 -1.74
CA ARG A 125 17.99 -10.71 -0.42
C ARG A 125 18.15 -9.53 0.55
N PRO A 126 17.05 -8.81 0.87
CA PRO A 126 17.12 -7.65 1.75
C PRO A 126 17.54 -8.03 3.17
N ASP A 127 18.21 -7.12 3.87
CA ASP A 127 18.40 -7.20 5.33
C ASP A 127 17.18 -6.61 6.08
N ILE A 128 16.39 -5.74 5.42
CA ILE A 128 15.16 -5.11 5.94
C ILE A 128 14.17 -4.92 4.79
N VAL A 129 12.89 -5.17 5.04
CA VAL A 129 11.80 -4.84 4.11
C VAL A 129 10.95 -3.71 4.65
N VAL A 130 10.61 -2.76 3.79
CA VAL A 130 9.78 -1.59 4.09
C VAL A 130 8.60 -1.55 3.14
N GLU A 131 7.39 -1.50 3.68
CA GLU A 131 6.14 -1.37 2.92
C GLU A 131 5.51 -0.01 3.22
N ASP A 132 5.14 0.75 2.19
CA ASP A 132 4.30 1.94 2.31
C ASP A 132 3.06 1.73 1.44
N ASN A 133 2.11 0.97 1.98
CA ASN A 133 0.86 0.61 1.33
C ASN A 133 -0.24 0.40 2.38
N VAL A 134 -1.50 0.53 1.98
CA VAL A 134 -2.67 0.40 2.85
C VAL A 134 -3.12 -1.06 3.03
N VAL A 135 -2.72 -1.97 2.14
CA VAL A 135 -2.94 -3.42 2.28
C VAL A 135 -1.63 -4.15 2.55
N CYS A 136 -1.73 -5.33 3.18
CA CYS A 136 -0.60 -6.22 3.46
C CYS A 136 -0.13 -6.95 2.19
N PHE A 137 1.19 -7.04 1.99
CA PHE A 137 1.80 -7.94 0.99
C PHE A 137 2.51 -9.11 1.69
N PRO A 138 1.92 -10.32 1.75
CA PRO A 138 2.47 -11.43 2.52
C PRO A 138 3.90 -11.83 2.13
N ALA A 139 4.28 -11.70 0.86
CA ALA A 139 5.65 -11.92 0.39
C ALA A 139 6.70 -11.09 1.16
N LEU A 140 6.33 -9.88 1.60
CA LEU A 140 7.20 -8.97 2.35
C LEU A 140 7.28 -9.37 3.83
N MET A 141 6.13 -9.69 4.43
CA MET A 141 6.02 -10.15 5.83
C MET A 141 6.73 -11.48 6.07
N THR A 142 6.76 -12.35 5.06
CA THR A 142 7.33 -13.70 5.13
C THR A 142 8.78 -13.77 4.65
N ALA A 143 9.41 -12.62 4.36
CA ALA A 143 10.78 -12.54 3.86
C ALA A 143 11.87 -13.03 4.85
N GLY A 144 11.50 -13.29 6.11
CA GLY A 144 12.42 -13.79 7.15
C GLY A 144 13.38 -12.73 7.71
N VAL A 145 13.13 -11.47 7.41
CA VAL A 145 13.90 -10.31 7.88
C VAL A 145 12.96 -9.28 8.51
N PRO A 146 13.47 -8.29 9.28
CA PRO A 146 12.62 -7.25 9.85
C PRO A 146 11.75 -6.57 8.80
N PHE A 147 10.45 -6.55 9.07
CA PHE A 147 9.43 -5.86 8.28
C PHE A 147 9.06 -4.54 8.96
N ILE A 148 8.99 -3.46 8.18
CA ILE A 148 8.60 -2.13 8.64
C ILE A 148 7.48 -1.62 7.74
N ARG A 149 6.35 -1.27 8.34
CA ARG A 149 5.28 -0.57 7.63
C ARG A 149 5.36 0.93 7.87
N ILE A 150 5.41 1.71 6.79
CA ILE A 150 5.24 3.15 6.80
C ILE A 150 3.76 3.44 6.55
N MET A 151 3.22 4.40 7.31
CA MET A 151 1.87 4.89 7.13
C MET A 151 1.96 6.33 6.64
N SER A 152 1.93 6.50 5.32
CA SER A 152 2.00 7.83 4.67
C SER A 152 0.65 8.52 4.52
N CYS A 153 -0.43 7.74 4.55
CA CYS A 153 -1.81 8.22 4.51
C CYS A 153 -2.20 8.95 5.81
N ASN A 154 -3.49 9.25 5.94
CA ASN A 154 -4.03 9.85 7.15
C ASN A 154 -3.76 8.95 8.37
N PRO A 155 -3.20 9.48 9.47
CA PRO A 155 -2.82 8.68 10.64
C PRO A 155 -4.00 8.03 11.38
N LEU A 156 -5.24 8.43 11.09
CA LEU A 156 -6.46 7.78 11.60
C LEU A 156 -6.62 6.34 11.12
N GLU A 157 -5.83 5.89 10.15
CA GLU A 157 -5.68 4.47 9.85
C GLU A 157 -5.22 3.67 11.08
N VAL A 158 -4.42 4.27 11.99
CA VAL A 158 -4.28 3.76 13.36
C VAL A 158 -5.51 4.19 14.16
N GLY A 159 -6.53 3.32 14.11
CA GLY A 159 -7.80 3.57 14.78
C GLY A 159 -7.69 3.62 16.31
N GLY A 160 -8.69 4.23 16.94
CA GLY A 160 -8.82 4.27 18.39
C GLY A 160 -10.16 4.84 18.84
N GLY A 161 -10.59 4.51 20.06
CA GLY A 161 -11.87 4.98 20.59
C GLY A 161 -11.92 6.50 20.81
N ALA A 162 -10.76 7.14 20.99
CA ALA A 162 -10.61 8.57 21.23
C ALA A 162 -10.43 9.42 19.96
N VAL A 163 -10.31 8.81 18.78
CA VAL A 163 -10.10 9.50 17.50
C VAL A 163 -11.27 9.25 16.54
N PRO A 164 -11.55 10.19 15.61
CA PRO A 164 -12.60 10.00 14.61
C PRO A 164 -12.39 8.73 13.79
N PRO A 165 -13.47 8.08 13.30
CA PRO A 165 -13.34 6.96 12.37
C PRO A 165 -12.58 7.38 11.11
N VAL A 166 -11.67 6.52 10.63
CA VAL A 166 -10.99 6.72 9.34
C VAL A 166 -12.00 6.95 8.21
N PHE A 167 -11.64 7.77 7.22
CA PHE A 167 -12.48 8.19 6.08
C PHE A 167 -13.70 9.06 6.39
N SER A 168 -14.10 9.23 7.66
CA SER A 168 -15.33 9.94 7.99
C SER A 168 -15.28 11.45 7.71
N GLY A 169 -14.11 12.08 7.87
CA GLY A 169 -13.99 13.53 7.90
C GLY A 169 -14.66 14.18 9.12
N TYR A 170 -14.99 13.40 10.15
CA TYR A 170 -15.68 13.89 11.34
C TYR A 170 -14.75 14.64 12.31
N PRO A 171 -15.27 15.63 13.05
CA PRO A 171 -14.50 16.39 14.04
C PRO A 171 -14.09 15.53 15.24
N ILE A 172 -12.96 15.88 15.86
CA ILE A 172 -12.47 15.22 17.09
C ILE A 172 -13.34 15.52 18.32
N ASP A 173 -13.88 16.74 18.40
CA ASP A 173 -14.62 17.25 19.56
C ASP A 173 -16.13 16.97 19.50
N ASP A 174 -16.62 16.39 18.41
CA ASP A 174 -18.01 15.95 18.29
C ASP A 174 -18.07 14.49 17.82
N ARG A 175 -18.50 13.63 18.74
CA ARG A 175 -18.62 12.18 18.53
C ARG A 175 -19.94 11.75 17.91
N THR A 176 -20.82 12.70 17.60
CA THR A 176 -22.09 12.43 16.93
C THR A 176 -21.81 11.69 15.63
N GLY A 177 -22.45 10.53 15.46
CA GLY A 177 -22.32 9.71 14.24
C GLY A 177 -21.06 8.83 14.15
N TRP A 178 -20.12 8.89 15.10
CA TRP A 178 -18.92 8.02 15.07
C TRP A 178 -19.30 6.53 15.09
N ASP A 179 -20.21 6.16 15.99
CA ASP A 179 -20.62 4.76 16.14
C ASP A 179 -21.41 4.24 14.94
N SER A 180 -22.27 5.08 14.35
CA SER A 180 -22.98 4.70 13.12
C SER A 180 -22.02 4.53 11.96
N PHE A 181 -21.00 5.40 11.84
CA PHE A 181 -20.00 5.29 10.78
C PHE A 181 -19.16 4.02 10.92
N ARG A 182 -18.69 3.70 12.14
CA ARG A 182 -17.94 2.45 12.39
C ARG A 182 -18.76 1.21 12.08
N LYS A 183 -20.03 1.19 12.46
CA LYS A 183 -20.96 0.09 12.13
C LYS A 183 -21.15 -0.05 10.62
N GLU A 184 -21.27 1.06 9.90
CA GLU A 184 -21.42 1.01 8.45
C GLU A 184 -20.14 0.54 7.76
N TYR A 185 -18.98 0.98 8.24
CA TYR A 185 -17.69 0.53 7.71
C TYR A 185 -17.52 -0.98 7.88
N GLU A 186 -17.83 -1.49 9.07
CA GLU A 186 -17.82 -2.92 9.36
C GLU A 186 -18.82 -3.69 8.47
N ARG A 187 -20.07 -3.22 8.37
CA ARG A 187 -21.11 -3.86 7.55
C ARG A 187 -20.71 -3.98 6.09
N THR A 188 -20.05 -2.96 5.55
CA THR A 188 -19.68 -2.88 4.13
C THR A 188 -18.38 -3.63 3.78
N HIS A 189 -17.48 -3.84 4.75
CA HIS A 189 -16.13 -4.35 4.47
C HIS A 189 -15.78 -5.67 5.16
N ARG A 190 -16.46 -6.08 6.24
CA ARG A 190 -16.08 -7.26 7.04
C ARG A 190 -15.81 -8.50 6.20
N ALA A 191 -16.72 -8.84 5.30
CA ALA A 191 -16.59 -10.06 4.49
C ALA A 191 -15.32 -10.03 3.61
N MET A 192 -15.02 -8.86 3.00
CA MET A 192 -13.81 -8.67 2.19
C MET A 192 -12.54 -8.79 3.04
N TRP A 193 -12.52 -8.19 4.25
CA TRP A 193 -11.38 -8.31 5.16
C TRP A 193 -11.16 -9.74 5.64
N GLU A 194 -12.24 -10.46 5.96
CA GLU A 194 -12.16 -11.86 6.39
C GLU A 194 -11.62 -12.76 5.27
N SER A 195 -12.10 -12.58 4.04
CA SER A 195 -11.56 -13.29 2.87
C SER A 195 -10.09 -12.97 2.62
N PHE A 196 -9.70 -11.69 2.70
CA PHE A 196 -8.32 -11.29 2.50
C PHE A 196 -7.39 -11.81 3.62
N SER A 197 -7.81 -11.71 4.88
CA SER A 197 -7.07 -12.22 6.03
C SER A 197 -6.87 -13.74 5.95
N ALA A 198 -7.88 -14.50 5.51
CA ALA A 198 -7.75 -15.93 5.28
C ALA A 198 -6.67 -16.23 4.21
N TRP A 199 -6.69 -15.52 3.09
CA TRP A 199 -5.66 -15.67 2.05
C TRP A 199 -4.26 -15.26 2.54
N VAL A 200 -4.13 -14.18 3.31
CA VAL A 200 -2.86 -13.75 3.93
C VAL A 200 -2.26 -14.87 4.80
N VAL A 201 -3.10 -15.57 5.57
CA VAL A 201 -2.70 -16.73 6.39
C VAL A 201 -2.27 -17.90 5.51
N GLU A 202 -2.96 -18.17 4.40
CA GLU A 202 -2.55 -19.20 3.44
C GLU A 202 -1.15 -18.92 2.84
N GLN A 203 -0.78 -17.65 2.68
CA GLN A 203 0.56 -17.25 2.25
C GLN A 203 1.64 -17.35 3.34
N GLY A 204 1.26 -17.67 4.58
CA GLY A 204 2.16 -17.89 5.71
C GLY A 204 2.42 -16.65 6.58
N ALA A 205 1.72 -15.54 6.33
CA ALA A 205 1.77 -14.37 7.20
C ALA A 205 0.75 -14.50 8.37
N PRO A 206 0.90 -13.73 9.47
CA PRO A 206 -0.10 -13.70 10.53
C PRO A 206 -1.46 -13.18 10.04
N PRO A 207 -2.57 -13.51 10.72
CA PRO A 207 -3.88 -12.94 10.38
C PRO A 207 -3.87 -11.41 10.55
N LEU A 208 -4.66 -10.74 9.72
CA LEU A 208 -4.84 -9.28 9.80
C LEU A 208 -5.66 -8.89 11.06
N PRO A 209 -5.42 -7.70 11.64
CA PRO A 209 -6.10 -7.20 12.85
C PRO A 209 -7.62 -7.03 12.72
#